data_AF-A0A7T4B0K6-F1
#
_entry.id   AF-A0A7T4B0K6-F1
#
_cell.length_a   1.000
_cell.length_b   1.000
_cell.length_c   1.000
_cell.angle_alpha   90.00
_cell.angle_beta   90.00
_cell.angle_gamma   90.00
#
_symmetry.space_group_name_H-M   'P 1'
#
loop_
_entity.id
_entity.type
_entity.pdbx_description
1 polymer ?
#
loop_
_entity_poly.entity_id
_entity_poly.type
_entity_poly.pdbx_seq_one_letter_code
_entity_poly.pdbx_strand_id
1 'polypeptide(L)'
;MSFNVRECAQCGHRVYPARLWCPACGHDRAVEAPVEEAELLAWTQVPGKAAGGGSIIATVNALPRGPLLVVRLPDVPRAVGQRLRLLARMEQETEQGVALPWAQALPGSGGAGGEA
;
A
#
# COMPACT_ATOMS: atom_id res chain seq x y z
N MET A 1 -2.40 7.91 9.36
CA MET A 1 -3.48 8.54 8.57
C MET A 1 -3.95 7.54 7.52
N SER A 2 -5.19 7.67 7.02
CA SER A 2 -5.66 6.86 5.89
C SER A 2 -4.84 7.16 4.64
N PHE A 3 -4.63 6.16 3.79
CA PHE A 3 -3.96 6.32 2.50
C PHE A 3 -5.01 6.58 1.42
N ASN A 4 -4.83 7.66 0.65
CA ASN A 4 -5.77 8.05 -0.40
C ASN A 4 -5.17 7.78 -1.79
N VAL A 5 -6.03 7.33 -2.70
CA VAL A 5 -5.77 7.23 -4.14
C VAL A 5 -6.64 8.22 -4.89
N ARG A 6 -6.43 8.36 -6.21
CA ARG A 6 -7.31 9.16 -7.07
C ARG A 6 -8.30 8.26 -7.78
N GLU A 7 -9.59 8.55 -7.63
CA GLU A 7 -10.67 7.87 -8.33
C GLU A 7 -11.21 8.77 -9.44
N CYS A 8 -11.22 8.28 -10.69
CA CYS A 8 -11.75 9.00 -11.83
C CYS A 8 -13.24 9.28 -11.65
N ALA A 9 -13.63 10.56 -11.78
CA ALA A 9 -15.02 10.99 -11.59
C ALA A 9 -16.00 10.47 -12.66
N GLN A 10 -15.49 9.93 -13.78
CA GLN A 10 -16.32 9.42 -14.86
C GLN A 10 -16.47 7.89 -14.83
N CYS A 11 -15.37 7.14 -14.70
CA CYS A 11 -15.39 5.68 -14.81
C CYS A 11 -15.07 4.93 -13.51
N GLY A 12 -14.77 5.64 -12.42
CA GLY A 12 -14.41 5.04 -11.13
C GLY A 12 -13.05 4.34 -11.10
N HIS A 13 -12.24 4.43 -12.17
CA HIS A 13 -10.90 3.84 -12.19
C HIS A 13 -10.02 4.52 -11.13
N ARG A 14 -9.35 3.71 -10.30
CA ARG A 14 -8.49 4.18 -9.22
C ARG A 14 -7.02 4.08 -9.59
N VAL A 15 -6.28 5.15 -9.31
CA VAL A 15 -4.90 5.34 -9.75
C VAL A 15 -4.06 5.93 -8.63
N TYR A 16 -2.80 5.48 -8.55
CA TYR A 16 -1.78 6.06 -7.69
C TYR A 16 -0.41 5.93 -8.37
N PRO A 17 0.47 6.95 -8.32
CA PRO A 17 0.22 8.31 -7.84
C PRO A 17 -0.81 9.06 -8.69
N ALA A 18 -1.22 10.25 -8.26
CA ALA A 18 -2.16 11.10 -9.01
C ALA A 18 -1.69 11.37 -10.45
N ARG A 19 -2.64 11.44 -11.40
CA ARG A 19 -2.41 11.72 -12.82
C ARG A 19 -3.30 12.87 -13.29
N LEU A 20 -2.87 13.57 -14.33
CA LEU A 20 -3.66 14.63 -14.99
C LEU A 20 -4.86 14.06 -15.76
N TRP A 21 -4.74 12.85 -16.31
CA TRP A 21 -5.81 12.16 -17.04
C TRP A 21 -5.97 10.72 -16.55
N CYS A 22 -7.19 10.22 -16.58
CA CYS A 22 -7.53 8.85 -16.27
C CYS A 22 -6.93 7.91 -17.33
N PRO A 23 -6.08 6.94 -16.95
CA PRO A 23 -5.48 6.01 -17.90
C PRO A 23 -6.48 5.04 -18.53
N ALA A 24 -7.67 4.87 -17.92
CA ALA A 24 -8.70 3.97 -18.43
C ALA A 24 -9.65 4.62 -19.45
N CYS A 25 -10.04 5.90 -19.25
CA CYS A 25 -11.04 6.57 -20.09
C CYS A 25 -10.65 7.96 -20.62
N GLY A 26 -9.47 8.48 -20.26
CA GLY A 26 -8.99 9.80 -20.68
C GLY A 26 -9.60 11.01 -19.96
N HIS A 27 -10.57 10.83 -19.07
CA HIS A 27 -11.17 11.94 -18.33
C HIS A 27 -10.16 12.65 -17.43
N ASP A 28 -10.29 13.96 -17.28
CA ASP A 28 -9.31 14.85 -16.61
C ASP A 28 -9.68 15.19 -15.15
N ARG A 29 -10.83 14.69 -14.64
CA ARG A 29 -11.25 14.89 -13.25
C ARG A 29 -11.21 13.61 -12.43
N ALA A 30 -10.71 13.76 -11.20
CA ALA A 30 -10.66 12.70 -10.21
C ALA A 30 -10.88 13.27 -8.80
N VAL A 31 -11.43 12.46 -7.91
CA VAL A 31 -11.59 12.77 -6.48
C VAL A 31 -10.61 11.95 -5.64
N GLU A 32 -10.34 12.35 -4.41
CA GLU A 32 -9.63 11.49 -3.46
C GLU A 32 -10.56 10.38 -2.96
N ALA A 33 -10.03 9.16 -2.89
CA ALA A 33 -10.74 8.01 -2.35
C ALA A 33 -9.83 7.27 -1.37
N PRO A 34 -10.29 7.01 -0.13
CA PRO A 34 -9.51 6.23 0.82
C PRO A 34 -9.44 4.76 0.41
N VAL A 35 -8.30 4.13 0.67
CA VAL A 35 -8.14 2.67 0.62
C VAL A 35 -7.46 2.21 1.91
N GLU A 36 -8.10 1.27 2.60
CA GLU A 36 -7.69 0.86 3.95
C GLU A 36 -7.02 -0.51 4.00
N GLU A 37 -7.31 -1.36 3.02
CA GLU A 37 -6.81 -2.72 2.96
C GLU A 37 -6.08 -2.98 1.64
N ALA A 38 -5.13 -3.90 1.69
CA ALA A 38 -4.48 -4.45 0.52
C ALA A 38 -4.20 -5.94 0.67
N GLU A 39 -4.00 -6.59 -0.46
CA GLU A 39 -3.52 -7.97 -0.54
C GLU A 39 -2.06 -7.99 -0.99
N LEU A 40 -1.22 -8.74 -0.28
CA LEU A 40 0.18 -8.89 -0.62
C LEU A 40 0.36 -9.75 -1.87
N LEU A 41 1.10 -9.26 -2.87
CA LEU A 41 1.39 -10.00 -4.09
C LEU A 41 2.84 -10.50 -4.12
N ALA A 42 3.78 -9.67 -3.68
CA ALA A 42 5.21 -9.99 -3.65
C ALA A 42 5.94 -9.09 -2.65
N TRP A 43 7.10 -9.52 -2.17
CA TRP A 43 7.99 -8.66 -1.38
C TRP A 43 9.46 -9.01 -1.60
N THR A 44 10.31 -8.06 -1.24
CA THR A 44 11.76 -8.23 -1.19
C THR A 44 12.31 -7.55 0.06
N GLN A 45 13.44 -8.05 0.54
CA GLN A 45 14.22 -7.39 1.58
C GLN A 45 15.37 -6.65 0.92
N VAL A 46 15.38 -5.33 1.08
CA VAL A 46 16.47 -4.46 0.65
C VAL A 46 17.48 -4.38 1.79
N PRO A 47 18.70 -4.93 1.63
CA PRO A 47 19.73 -4.79 2.64
C PRO A 47 20.14 -3.32 2.81
N GLY A 48 20.20 -2.84 4.05
CA GLY A 48 20.58 -1.46 4.38
C GLY A 48 21.99 -1.35 4.96
N LYS A 49 22.62 -0.18 4.84
CA LYS A 49 23.95 0.16 5.41
C LYS A 49 23.91 0.89 6.76
N ALA A 50 22.75 1.29 7.29
CA ALA A 50 22.67 2.07 8.53
C ALA A 50 21.79 1.37 9.58
N ALA A 51 22.38 1.18 10.77
CA ALA A 51 21.87 0.92 12.13
C ALA A 51 20.59 0.12 12.44
N GLY A 52 19.73 -0.25 11.49
CA GLY A 52 18.35 -0.68 11.78
C GLY A 52 17.83 -1.93 11.05
N GLY A 53 18.69 -2.72 10.41
CA GLY A 53 18.26 -3.88 9.63
C GLY A 53 17.63 -3.49 8.30
N GLY A 54 17.65 -4.39 7.32
CA GLY A 54 17.16 -4.11 5.95
C GLY A 54 15.70 -3.63 5.91
N SER A 55 15.31 -2.93 4.84
CA SER A 55 13.93 -2.49 4.61
C SER A 55 13.15 -3.52 3.81
N ILE A 56 11.87 -3.67 4.09
CA ILE A 56 11.00 -4.58 3.32
C ILE A 56 10.12 -3.77 2.39
N ILE A 57 10.25 -4.06 1.10
CA ILE A 57 9.46 -3.43 0.03
C ILE A 57 8.53 -4.48 -0.54
N ALA A 58 7.25 -4.16 -0.64
CA ALA A 58 6.21 -5.08 -1.09
C ALA A 58 5.37 -4.48 -2.23
N THR A 59 4.95 -5.34 -3.14
CA THR A 59 3.88 -5.05 -4.10
C THR A 59 2.57 -5.56 -3.52
N VAL A 60 1.57 -4.69 -3.45
CA VAL A 60 0.25 -5.02 -2.92
C VAL A 60 -0.84 -4.53 -3.87
N ASN A 61 -1.98 -5.23 -3.88
CA ASN A 61 -3.18 -4.78 -4.56
C ASN A 61 -4.10 -4.07 -3.57
N ALA A 62 -4.42 -2.79 -3.78
CA ALA A 62 -5.35 -2.07 -2.92
C ALA A 62 -6.79 -2.57 -3.13
N LEU A 63 -7.53 -2.74 -2.04
CA LEU A 63 -8.86 -3.36 -2.02
C LEU A 63 -9.97 -2.31 -1.77
N PRO A 64 -11.22 -2.60 -2.15
CA PRO A 64 -11.71 -3.80 -2.86
C PRO A 64 -11.38 -3.80 -4.37
N ARG A 65 -11.17 -2.63 -4.95
CA ARG A 65 -10.74 -2.41 -6.34
C ARG A 65 -9.84 -1.20 -6.36
N GLY A 66 -8.54 -1.39 -6.47
CA GLY A 66 -7.56 -0.32 -6.34
C GLY A 66 -6.33 -0.56 -7.20
N PRO A 67 -5.41 0.42 -7.23
CA PRO A 67 -4.16 0.27 -7.97
C PRO A 67 -3.23 -0.75 -7.30
N LEU A 68 -2.28 -1.26 -8.07
CA LEU A 68 -1.09 -1.89 -7.51
C LEU A 68 -0.21 -0.80 -6.87
N LEU A 69 0.25 -1.07 -5.66
CA LEU A 69 1.07 -0.16 -4.88
C LEU A 69 2.39 -0.84 -4.52
N VAL A 70 3.47 -0.05 -4.51
CA VAL A 70 4.72 -0.41 -3.85
C VAL A 70 4.69 0.22 -2.46
N VAL A 71 4.82 -0.59 -1.42
CA VAL A 71 4.67 -0.18 -0.02
C VAL A 71 5.85 -0.64 0.82
N ARG A 72 6.08 0.06 1.93
CA ARG A 72 7.02 -0.39 2.98
C ARG A 72 6.28 -1.21 4.03
N LEU A 73 6.91 -2.30 4.49
CA LEU A 73 6.42 -3.11 5.61
C LEU A 73 7.38 -2.97 6.81
N PRO A 74 6.86 -2.81 8.04
CA PRO A 74 7.69 -2.80 9.24
C PRO A 74 8.24 -4.20 9.57
N ASP A 75 7.52 -5.25 9.20
CA ASP A 75 7.81 -6.64 9.54
C ASP A 75 7.76 -7.53 8.29
N VAL A 76 8.47 -8.68 8.34
CA VAL A 76 8.43 -9.67 7.27
C VAL A 76 7.01 -10.23 7.15
N PRO A 77 6.38 -10.17 5.96
CA PRO A 77 5.06 -10.75 5.77
C PRO A 77 5.11 -12.28 5.81
N ARG A 78 3.97 -12.90 6.07
CA ARG A 78 3.84 -14.36 6.25
C ARG A 78 3.78 -15.10 4.92
N ALA A 79 2.98 -14.61 3.98
CA ALA A 79 2.74 -15.25 2.69
C ALA A 79 2.09 -14.29 1.67
N VAL A 80 2.25 -14.60 0.38
CA VAL A 80 1.44 -14.00 -0.70
C VAL A 80 -0.05 -14.26 -0.41
N GLY A 81 -0.91 -13.30 -0.75
CA GLY A 81 -2.35 -13.31 -0.43
C GLY A 81 -2.67 -12.79 0.98
N GLN A 82 -1.67 -12.49 1.81
CA GLN A 82 -1.90 -11.91 3.14
C GLN A 82 -2.63 -10.57 3.04
N ARG A 83 -3.68 -10.42 3.86
CA ARG A 83 -4.39 -9.15 4.05
C ARG A 83 -3.58 -8.21 4.95
N LEU A 84 -3.42 -6.98 4.46
CA LEU A 84 -2.66 -5.93 5.09
C LEU A 84 -3.53 -4.68 5.23
N ARG A 85 -3.28 -3.91 6.29
CA ARG A 85 -3.82 -2.55 6.43
C ARG A 85 -2.91 -1.57 5.71
N LEU A 86 -3.46 -0.73 4.84
CA LEU A 86 -2.77 0.40 4.22
C LEU A 86 -2.83 1.64 5.10
N LEU A 87 -1.73 2.39 5.12
CA LEU A 87 -1.61 3.63 5.85
C LEU A 87 -0.61 4.57 5.16
N ALA A 88 -0.82 5.86 5.34
CA ALA A 88 0.15 6.87 4.96
C ALA A 88 1.05 7.21 6.17
N ARG A 89 2.37 7.22 5.96
CA ARG A 89 3.36 7.73 6.95
C ARG A 89 4.18 8.85 6.34
N MET A 90 4.42 9.90 7.11
CA MET A 90 5.28 11.01 6.72
C MET A 90 6.74 10.58 6.87
N GLU A 91 7.55 10.73 5.82
CA GLU A 91 9.00 10.55 5.93
C GLU A 91 9.61 11.87 6.43
N GLN A 92 10.28 11.83 7.58
CA GLN A 92 10.79 13.02 8.28
C GLN A 92 12.08 13.59 7.66
N GLU A 93 12.70 12.89 6.71
CA GLU A 93 14.00 13.26 6.12
C GLU A 93 13.91 14.18 4.90
N THR A 94 12.71 14.40 4.36
CA THR A 94 12.49 15.32 3.22
C THR A 94 11.92 16.66 3.69
N GLU A 95 12.51 17.77 3.25
CA GLU A 95 12.16 19.16 3.64
C GLU A 95 10.67 19.54 3.42
N GLN A 96 9.96 18.75 2.62
CA GLN A 96 8.52 18.84 2.38
C GLN A 96 7.94 17.46 2.65
N GLY A 97 7.59 17.16 3.90
CA GLY A 97 7.18 15.81 4.32
C GLY A 97 6.17 15.18 3.36
N VAL A 98 6.61 14.16 2.61
CA VAL A 98 5.74 13.42 1.69
C VAL A 98 5.13 12.25 2.44
N ALA A 99 3.80 12.11 2.31
CA ALA A 99 3.08 10.96 2.83
C ALA A 99 3.33 9.75 1.92
N LEU A 100 4.12 8.79 2.41
CA LEU A 100 4.47 7.57 1.67
C LEU A 100 3.56 6.40 2.04
N PRO A 101 3.35 5.46 1.10
CA PRO A 101 2.55 4.28 1.33
C PRO A 101 3.27 3.26 2.21
N TRP A 102 2.62 2.89 3.30
CA TRP A 102 3.03 1.82 4.20
C TRP A 102 1.90 0.81 4.34
N ALA A 103 2.28 -0.41 4.70
CA ALA A 103 1.33 -1.45 5.06
C ALA A 103 1.77 -2.21 6.30
N GLN A 104 0.82 -2.79 7.02
CA GLN A 104 1.08 -3.62 8.19
C GLN A 104 0.10 -4.78 8.25
N ALA A 105 0.51 -5.90 8.86
CA ALA A 105 -0.37 -7.04 9.06
C ALA A 105 -1.61 -6.63 9.87
N LEU A 106 -2.78 -7.16 9.50
CA LEU A 106 -3.97 -7.05 10.33
C LEU A 106 -3.78 -7.89 11.60
N PRO A 107 -4.11 -7.36 12.80
CA PRO A 107 -4.10 -8.14 14.02
C PRO A 107 -5.15 -9.26 13.91
N GLY A 108 -4.75 -10.52 14.07
CA GLY A 108 -5.69 -11.65 14.20
C GLY A 108 -5.82 -12.62 13.02
N SER A 109 -4.81 -12.82 12.17
CA SER A 109 -4.73 -14.01 11.30
C SER A 109 -3.79 -15.07 11.87
N GLY A 110 -3.74 -15.23 13.20
CA GLY A 110 -3.10 -16.37 13.83
C GLY A 110 -3.94 -17.61 13.57
N GLY A 111 -3.52 -18.45 12.63
CA GLY A 111 -4.14 -19.75 12.42
C GLY A 111 -4.14 -20.54 13.72
N ALA A 112 -5.31 -21.05 14.09
CA ALA A 112 -5.44 -22.10 15.07
C ALA A 112 -4.64 -23.31 14.58
N GLY A 113 -3.44 -23.49 15.11
CA GLY A 113 -2.74 -24.77 15.05
C GLY A 113 -3.44 -25.71 16.03
N GLY A 114 -4.36 -26.51 15.52
CA GLY A 114 -4.88 -27.66 16.25
C GLY A 114 -3.76 -28.69 16.38
N GLU A 115 -3.38 -29.00 17.61
CA GLU A 115 -2.73 -30.25 17.94
C GLU A 115 -3.76 -31.38 17.83
N ALA A 116 -3.39 -32.44 17.12
CA ALA A 116 -3.99 -33.76 17.18
C ALA A 116 -2.94 -34.73 17.72
#